data_AF-A0A8C1ZL52-F1
#
_entry.id   AF-A0A8C1ZL52-F1
#
_cell.length_a   1.000
_cell.length_b   1.000
_cell.length_c   1.000
_cell.angle_alpha   90.00
_cell.angle_beta   90.00
_cell.angle_gamma   90.00
#
_symmetry.space_group_name_H-M   'P 1'
#
loop_
_entity.id
_entity.type
_entity.pdbx_description
1 polymer ?
#
loop_
_entity_poly.entity_id
_entity_poly.type
_entity_poly.pdbx_seq_one_letter_code
_entity_poly.pdbx_strand_id
1 'polypeptide(L)'
;MFWGLQYFSVNFTVIFYSVLMLLNSNYYYYYYYYNFYLFLQDGMGHLRITEKGLKLEGDSEFLQPLYAKEIQSRPGSPLFLQSSKNVSVNILNEKKQLVSQLIAGSHGVHARGKMLEVKSSAGKLLFSADDHEVVVGAERLRVMGAEGAVFSNSVETPHVRAEPFKELRLESPTRSLYMEAPKGVKIEADAGDFQATCRSDLRLESKDGEISLDARKIKLLRLPEGKASPSGTRQTVFEVCVCPNGKLFLSQAGTGSTCQISSNLCL
;
A
#
# COMPACT_ATOMS: atom_id res chain seq x y z
N MET A 1 91.86 -14.84 -50.27
CA MET A 1 91.36 -13.62 -49.60
C MET A 1 89.86 -13.37 -49.80
N PHE A 2 89.25 -13.78 -50.94
CA PHE A 2 87.83 -13.51 -51.23
C PHE A 2 86.80 -14.33 -50.40
N TRP A 3 87.13 -15.53 -49.95
CA TRP A 3 86.20 -16.37 -49.15
C TRP A 3 86.01 -15.89 -47.70
N GLY A 4 86.99 -15.18 -47.13
CA GLY A 4 86.90 -14.63 -45.77
C GLY A 4 85.98 -13.41 -45.67
N LEU A 5 85.92 -12.58 -46.72
CA LEU A 5 85.04 -11.41 -46.79
C LEU A 5 83.56 -11.79 -46.97
N GLN A 6 83.27 -12.84 -47.73
CA GLN A 6 81.90 -13.37 -47.90
C GLN A 6 81.35 -13.92 -46.58
N TYR A 7 82.14 -14.70 -45.84
CA TYR A 7 81.77 -15.22 -44.52
C TYR A 7 81.59 -14.11 -43.49
N PHE A 8 82.42 -13.07 -43.54
CA PHE A 8 82.29 -11.91 -42.65
C PHE A 8 81.00 -11.11 -42.92
N SER A 9 80.65 -10.93 -44.20
CA SER A 9 79.41 -10.27 -44.62
C SER A 9 78.15 -11.04 -44.21
N VAL A 10 78.15 -12.37 -44.35
CA VAL A 10 77.02 -13.22 -43.94
C VAL A 10 76.86 -13.22 -42.41
N ASN A 11 77.95 -13.36 -41.66
CA ASN A 11 77.90 -13.30 -40.19
C ASN A 11 77.44 -11.93 -39.69
N PHE A 12 77.91 -10.83 -40.29
CA PHE A 12 77.47 -9.49 -39.95
C PHE A 12 75.97 -9.31 -40.23
N THR A 13 75.48 -9.84 -41.35
CA THR A 13 74.05 -9.80 -41.70
C THR A 13 73.20 -10.60 -40.71
N VAL A 14 73.63 -11.81 -40.34
CA VAL A 14 72.94 -12.66 -39.35
C VAL A 14 72.91 -11.98 -37.97
N ILE A 15 74.02 -11.41 -37.53
CA ILE A 15 74.10 -10.66 -36.27
C ILE A 15 73.17 -9.45 -36.32
N PHE A 16 73.17 -8.69 -37.40
CA PHE A 16 72.29 -7.54 -37.59
C PHE A 16 70.80 -7.91 -37.50
N TYR A 17 70.37 -8.99 -38.17
CA TYR A 17 68.99 -9.48 -38.08
C TYR A 17 68.64 -9.99 -36.68
N SER A 18 69.56 -10.69 -36.00
CA SER A 18 69.32 -11.18 -34.63
C SER A 18 69.14 -10.03 -33.63
N VAL A 19 69.93 -8.96 -33.76
CA VAL A 19 69.78 -7.73 -32.97
C VAL A 19 68.46 -7.04 -33.29
N LEU A 20 68.08 -6.94 -34.56
CA LEU A 20 66.76 -6.42 -34.97
C LEU A 20 65.60 -7.20 -34.38
N MET A 21 65.65 -8.53 -34.37
CA MET A 21 64.62 -9.38 -33.78
C MET A 21 64.50 -9.16 -32.26
N LEU A 22 65.64 -9.06 -31.56
CA LEU A 22 65.66 -8.76 -30.12
C LEU A 22 65.11 -7.36 -29.80
N LEU A 23 65.43 -6.36 -30.62
CA LEU A 23 64.91 -5.00 -30.47
C LEU A 23 63.40 -4.95 -30.71
N ASN A 24 62.91 -5.59 -31.77
CA ASN A 24 61.48 -5.65 -32.07
C ASN A 24 60.70 -6.42 -30.99
N SER A 25 61.24 -7.53 -30.48
CA SER A 25 60.60 -8.28 -29.39
C SER A 25 60.57 -7.48 -28.09
N ASN A 26 61.65 -6.76 -27.76
CA ASN A 26 61.66 -5.87 -26.58
C ASN A 26 60.70 -4.70 -26.74
N TYR A 27 60.65 -4.09 -27.92
CA TYR A 27 59.70 -3.01 -28.20
C TYR A 27 58.25 -3.49 -28.07
N TYR A 28 57.94 -4.67 -28.62
CA TYR A 28 56.62 -5.28 -28.50
C TYR A 28 56.26 -5.57 -27.04
N TYR A 29 57.19 -6.15 -26.27
CA TYR A 29 57.00 -6.39 -24.84
C TYR A 29 56.77 -5.09 -24.07
N TYR A 30 57.59 -4.07 -24.31
CA TYR A 30 57.47 -2.77 -23.66
C TYR A 30 56.15 -2.08 -24.01
N TYR A 31 55.75 -2.11 -25.29
CA TYR A 31 54.47 -1.56 -25.75
C TYR A 31 53.27 -2.23 -25.08
N TYR A 32 53.27 -3.57 -25.00
CA TYR A 32 52.19 -4.31 -24.33
C TYR A 32 52.21 -4.11 -22.82
N TYR A 33 53.39 -4.11 -22.18
CA TYR A 33 53.52 -3.87 -20.76
C TYR A 33 53.00 -2.49 -20.38
N TYR A 34 53.37 -1.44 -21.13
CA TYR A 34 52.87 -0.08 -20.88
C TYR A 34 51.38 0.05 -21.17
N ASN A 35 50.86 -0.53 -22.25
CA ASN A 35 49.41 -0.52 -22.51
C ASN A 35 48.64 -1.29 -21.44
N PHE A 36 49.15 -2.42 -20.97
CA PHE A 36 48.54 -3.21 -19.92
C PHE A 36 48.56 -2.48 -18.56
N TYR A 37 49.64 -1.79 -18.24
CA TYR A 37 49.73 -0.95 -17.03
C TYR A 37 48.84 0.29 -17.12
N LEU A 38 48.80 0.96 -18.26
CA LEU A 38 47.89 2.09 -18.51
C LEU A 38 46.42 1.63 -18.41
N PHE A 39 46.13 0.45 -18.94
CA PHE A 39 44.84 -0.24 -18.82
C PHE A 39 44.49 -0.62 -17.38
N LEU A 40 45.46 -0.97 -16.53
CA LEU A 40 45.25 -1.23 -15.11
C LEU A 40 45.02 0.05 -14.29
N GLN A 41 45.71 1.14 -14.64
CA GLN A 41 45.74 2.37 -13.83
C GLN A 41 44.56 3.30 -14.12
N ASP A 42 44.13 3.41 -15.39
CA ASP A 42 42.92 4.19 -15.77
C ASP A 42 41.65 3.31 -15.86
N GLY A 43 41.82 1.99 -15.86
CA GLY A 43 40.77 0.97 -15.78
C GLY A 43 40.13 0.57 -17.12
N MET A 44 39.35 -0.52 -17.09
CA MET A 44 38.71 -1.11 -18.28
C MET A 44 37.57 -0.24 -18.80
N GLY A 45 37.83 0.57 -19.84
CA GLY A 45 36.80 1.38 -20.49
C GLY A 45 36.28 2.48 -19.57
N HIS A 46 34.98 2.49 -19.28
CA HIS A 46 34.37 3.46 -18.36
C HIS A 46 34.57 3.11 -16.88
N LEU A 47 35.16 1.95 -16.56
CA LEU A 47 35.44 1.55 -15.17
C LEU A 47 36.79 2.11 -14.74
N ARG A 48 36.80 2.94 -13.70
CA ARG A 48 38.00 3.45 -13.04
C ARG A 48 38.17 2.83 -11.66
N ILE A 49 39.38 2.40 -11.33
CA ILE A 49 39.72 1.90 -10.00
C ILE A 49 40.08 3.10 -9.11
N THR A 50 39.39 3.26 -7.99
CA THR A 50 39.65 4.33 -7.01
C THR A 50 39.90 3.71 -5.64
N GLU A 51 40.47 4.49 -4.72
CA GLU A 51 40.66 4.05 -3.32
C GLU A 51 39.35 3.65 -2.62
N LYS A 52 38.21 4.18 -3.08
CA LYS A 52 36.87 3.88 -2.55
C LYS A 52 36.20 2.67 -3.21
N GLY A 53 36.81 2.10 -4.26
CA GLY A 53 36.26 0.99 -5.03
C GLY A 53 36.21 1.28 -6.54
N LEU A 54 35.33 0.56 -7.25
CA LEU A 54 35.14 0.71 -8.69
C LEU A 54 34.17 1.85 -8.98
N LYS A 55 34.60 2.81 -9.80
CA LYS A 55 33.79 3.94 -10.26
C LYS A 55 33.47 3.76 -11.74
N LEU A 56 32.19 3.70 -12.09
CA LEU A 56 31.75 3.65 -13.47
C LEU A 56 31.44 5.07 -13.99
N GLU A 57 32.14 5.49 -15.04
CA GLU A 57 32.02 6.80 -15.69
C GLU A 57 31.53 6.66 -17.13
N GLY A 58 30.25 6.32 -17.29
CA GLY A 58 29.60 6.14 -18.59
C GLY A 58 28.70 4.90 -18.58
N ASP A 59 28.23 4.52 -19.76
CA ASP A 59 27.47 3.28 -19.94
C ASP A 59 28.44 2.11 -20.03
N SER A 60 28.11 0.99 -19.39
CA SER A 60 28.89 -0.24 -19.50
C SER A 60 28.03 -1.47 -19.38
N GLU A 61 28.42 -2.49 -20.13
CA GLU A 61 27.73 -3.76 -20.20
C GLU A 61 28.56 -4.83 -19.46
N PHE A 62 27.88 -5.63 -18.65
CA PHE A 62 28.49 -6.73 -17.91
C PHE A 62 27.87 -8.04 -18.39
N LEU A 63 28.72 -8.94 -18.92
CA LEU A 63 28.29 -10.26 -19.37
C LEU A 63 28.12 -11.27 -18.22
N GLN A 64 28.72 -10.98 -17.06
CA GLN A 64 28.71 -11.81 -15.87
C GLN A 64 28.12 -11.07 -14.67
N PRO A 65 27.63 -11.80 -13.65
CA PRO A 65 27.12 -11.17 -12.43
C PRO A 65 28.16 -10.29 -11.75
N LEU A 66 27.76 -9.08 -11.39
CA LEU A 66 28.58 -8.17 -10.60
C LEU A 66 28.39 -8.48 -9.11
N TYR A 67 29.50 -8.71 -8.41
CA TYR A 67 29.51 -8.87 -6.96
C TYR A 67 30.08 -7.61 -6.33
N ALA A 68 29.26 -6.93 -5.54
CA ALA A 68 29.65 -5.72 -4.84
C ALA A 68 29.08 -5.73 -3.42
N LYS A 69 29.80 -5.12 -2.49
CA LYS A 69 29.30 -4.89 -1.13
C LYS A 69 28.21 -3.81 -1.12
N GLU A 70 28.35 -2.81 -1.99
CA GLU A 70 27.45 -1.68 -2.12
C GLU A 70 27.45 -1.21 -3.57
N ILE A 71 26.28 -0.81 -4.06
CA ILE A 71 26.10 -0.19 -5.38
C ILE A 71 25.38 1.12 -5.15
N GLN A 72 26.02 2.23 -5.54
CA GLN A 72 25.48 3.57 -5.32
C GLN A 72 25.60 4.38 -6.61
N SER A 73 24.55 5.13 -6.94
CA SER A 73 24.62 6.16 -7.98
C SER A 73 25.21 7.45 -7.42
N ARG A 74 25.59 8.38 -8.31
CA ARG A 74 25.99 9.73 -7.91
C ARG A 74 24.83 10.43 -7.19
N PRO A 75 25.10 11.27 -6.18
CA PRO A 75 24.06 12.05 -5.51
C PRO A 75 23.20 12.82 -6.53
N GLY A 76 21.88 12.70 -6.40
CA GLY A 76 20.91 13.32 -7.31
C GLY A 76 20.77 12.66 -8.69
N SER A 77 21.49 11.57 -8.96
CA SER A 77 21.37 10.79 -10.20
C SER A 77 20.74 9.41 -9.93
N PRO A 78 19.85 8.91 -10.81
CA PRO A 78 19.32 7.56 -10.67
C PRO A 78 20.39 6.49 -10.95
N LEU A 79 20.23 5.31 -10.35
CA LEU A 79 20.94 4.10 -10.77
C LEU A 79 20.14 3.46 -11.92
N PHE A 80 20.71 3.39 -13.10
CA PHE A 80 20.08 2.79 -14.27
C PHE A 80 20.64 1.38 -14.50
N LEU A 81 19.75 0.38 -14.51
CA LEU A 81 20.09 -1.02 -14.80
C LEU A 81 19.18 -1.49 -15.93
N GLN A 82 19.76 -1.91 -17.05
CA GLN A 82 19.02 -2.38 -18.22
C GLN A 82 19.44 -3.81 -18.55
N SER A 83 18.45 -4.64 -18.89
CA SER A 83 18.66 -5.99 -19.39
C SER A 83 17.62 -6.31 -20.46
N SER A 84 17.99 -7.13 -21.44
CA SER A 84 17.04 -7.73 -22.39
C SER A 84 16.20 -8.86 -21.78
N LYS A 85 16.54 -9.29 -20.56
CA LYS A 85 15.84 -10.30 -19.77
C LYS A 85 15.35 -9.68 -18.45
N ASN A 86 15.69 -10.29 -17.32
CA ASN A 86 15.35 -9.80 -15.99
C ASN A 86 16.57 -9.16 -15.35
N VAL A 87 16.35 -8.11 -14.57
CA VAL A 87 17.34 -7.55 -13.64
C VAL A 87 17.08 -8.19 -12.28
N SER A 88 18.09 -8.87 -11.72
CA SER A 88 18.00 -9.50 -10.39
C SER A 88 19.08 -8.97 -9.46
N VAL A 89 18.67 -8.43 -8.32
CA VAL A 89 19.56 -8.02 -7.23
C VAL A 89 19.41 -9.02 -6.08
N ASN A 90 20.49 -9.72 -5.77
CA ASN A 90 20.52 -10.77 -4.74
C ASN A 90 21.45 -10.35 -3.60
N ILE A 91 20.95 -10.37 -2.37
CA ILE A 91 21.73 -10.16 -1.16
C ILE A 91 21.98 -11.52 -0.52
N LEU A 92 23.24 -11.88 -0.37
CA LEU A 92 23.68 -13.15 0.21
C LEU A 92 24.23 -12.93 1.63
N ASN A 93 24.06 -13.91 2.52
CA ASN A 93 24.75 -13.92 3.82
C ASN A 93 26.20 -14.41 3.67
N GLU A 94 26.94 -14.42 4.79
CA GLU A 94 28.34 -14.90 4.85
C GLU A 94 28.51 -16.36 4.37
N LYS A 95 27.46 -17.17 4.51
CA LYS A 95 27.41 -18.57 4.03
C LYS A 95 27.00 -18.68 2.56
N LYS A 96 26.94 -17.57 1.82
CA LYS A 96 26.47 -17.46 0.42
C LYS A 96 25.02 -17.90 0.20
N GLN A 97 24.19 -17.88 1.24
CA GLN A 97 22.76 -18.18 1.12
C GLN A 97 21.98 -16.90 0.83
N LEU A 98 20.96 -17.01 -0.01
CA LEU A 98 20.09 -15.90 -0.37
C LEU A 98 19.28 -15.41 0.84
N VAL A 99 19.40 -14.12 1.17
CA VAL A 99 18.67 -13.45 2.27
C VAL A 99 17.53 -12.61 1.70
N SER A 100 17.84 -11.77 0.71
CA SER A 100 16.87 -10.91 0.05
C SER A 100 17.10 -10.91 -1.45
N GLN A 101 16.03 -10.72 -2.20
CA GLN A 101 16.02 -10.75 -3.65
C GLN A 101 15.04 -9.72 -4.20
N LEU A 102 15.47 -8.96 -5.19
CA LEU A 102 14.61 -8.10 -6.00
C LEU A 102 14.79 -8.52 -7.47
N ILE A 103 13.70 -8.89 -8.13
CA ILE A 103 13.67 -9.26 -9.55
C ILE A 103 12.72 -8.32 -10.27
N ALA A 104 13.20 -7.63 -11.29
CA ALA A 104 12.39 -6.85 -12.22
C ALA A 104 12.45 -7.50 -13.61
N GLY A 105 11.30 -7.80 -14.19
CA GLY A 105 11.16 -8.41 -15.52
C GLY A 105 9.92 -7.93 -16.26
N SER A 106 9.62 -8.54 -17.41
CA SER A 106 8.50 -8.14 -18.27
C SER A 106 7.11 -8.31 -17.63
N HIS A 107 6.98 -9.18 -16.63
CA HIS A 107 5.73 -9.48 -15.94
C HIS A 107 5.54 -8.66 -14.66
N GLY A 108 6.53 -7.86 -14.26
CA GLY A 108 6.48 -7.03 -13.06
C GLY A 108 7.72 -7.12 -12.17
N VAL A 109 7.54 -6.69 -10.92
CA VAL A 109 8.60 -6.61 -9.91
C VAL A 109 8.26 -7.56 -8.76
N HIS A 110 9.18 -8.46 -8.44
CA HIS A 110 9.08 -9.40 -7.32
C HIS A 110 10.16 -9.08 -6.29
N ALA A 111 9.76 -8.85 -5.05
CA ALA A 111 10.68 -8.69 -3.93
C ALA A 111 10.45 -9.79 -2.90
N ARG A 112 11.54 -10.41 -2.44
CA ARG A 112 11.58 -11.37 -1.36
C ARG A 112 12.57 -10.87 -0.32
N GLY A 113 12.13 -10.72 0.92
CA GLY A 113 12.96 -10.26 2.02
C GLY A 113 12.09 -9.91 3.22
N LYS A 114 12.71 -9.45 4.29
CA LYS A 114 12.00 -9.05 5.52
C LYS A 114 11.23 -7.74 5.36
N MET A 115 11.71 -6.84 4.50
CA MET A 115 11.14 -5.52 4.30
C MET A 115 11.53 -4.99 2.91
N LEU A 116 10.57 -4.39 2.21
CA LEU A 116 10.80 -3.56 1.04
C LEU A 116 10.28 -2.16 1.32
N GLU A 117 11.14 -1.14 1.19
CA GLU A 117 10.74 0.27 1.25
C GLU A 117 11.02 0.97 -0.07
N VAL A 118 10.02 1.69 -0.58
CA VAL A 118 10.15 2.61 -1.72
C VAL A 118 9.87 4.02 -1.20
N LYS A 119 10.85 4.90 -1.33
CA LYS A 119 10.77 6.31 -0.92
C LYS A 119 10.85 7.22 -2.14
N SER A 120 10.23 8.39 -2.05
CA SER A 120 10.38 9.44 -3.05
C SER A 120 11.79 10.03 -3.01
N SER A 121 12.16 10.82 -4.02
CA SER A 121 13.42 11.58 -4.04
C SER A 121 13.59 12.54 -2.86
N ALA A 122 12.49 12.94 -2.21
CA ALA A 122 12.48 13.77 -1.00
C ALA A 122 12.49 12.93 0.31
N GLY A 123 12.58 11.60 0.23
CA GLY A 123 12.59 10.70 1.37
C GLY A 123 11.22 10.31 1.93
N LYS A 124 10.11 10.75 1.33
CA LYS A 124 8.74 10.38 1.74
C LYS A 124 8.46 8.92 1.38
N LEU A 125 7.95 8.12 2.32
CA LEU A 125 7.57 6.72 2.08
C LEU A 125 6.40 6.63 1.08
N LEU A 126 6.61 5.92 -0.03
CA LEU A 126 5.63 5.70 -1.11
C LEU A 126 5.08 4.27 -1.10
N PHE A 127 5.87 3.30 -0.66
CA PHE A 127 5.43 1.92 -0.49
C PHE A 127 6.29 1.24 0.57
N SER A 128 5.67 0.43 1.42
CA SER A 128 6.36 -0.45 2.35
C SER A 128 5.62 -1.79 2.40
N ALA A 129 6.37 -2.88 2.51
CA ALA A 129 5.81 -4.19 2.78
C ALA A 129 6.77 -5.02 3.64
N ASP A 130 6.29 -5.48 4.79
CA ASP A 130 6.94 -6.47 5.66
C ASP A 130 5.97 -7.60 6.03
N ASP A 131 6.36 -8.44 7.00
CA ASP A 131 5.56 -9.58 7.47
C ASP A 131 4.26 -9.17 8.19
N HIS A 132 4.11 -7.91 8.61
CA HIS A 132 3.01 -7.42 9.43
C HIS A 132 2.10 -6.44 8.69
N GLU A 133 2.67 -5.53 7.88
CA GLU A 133 1.91 -4.49 7.22
C GLU A 133 2.34 -4.24 5.77
N VAL A 134 1.36 -3.81 4.96
CA VAL A 134 1.59 -3.21 3.65
C VAL A 134 1.06 -1.78 3.67
N VAL A 135 1.96 -0.84 3.36
CA VAL A 135 1.69 0.59 3.34
C VAL A 135 1.80 1.09 1.90
N VAL A 136 0.72 1.68 1.39
CA VAL A 136 0.74 2.35 0.08
C VAL A 136 0.65 3.86 0.30
N GLY A 137 1.75 4.54 -0.01
CA GLY A 137 1.97 5.94 0.21
C GLY A 137 1.31 6.80 -0.87
N ALA A 138 0.03 7.10 -0.67
CA ALA A 138 -0.61 8.29 -1.25
C ALA A 138 -1.21 9.23 -0.19
N GLU A 139 -0.96 8.94 1.10
CA GLU A 139 -1.60 9.55 2.30
C GLU A 139 -2.71 8.69 2.94
N ARG A 140 -2.31 7.44 3.25
CA ARG A 140 -2.76 6.58 4.37
C ARG A 140 -3.90 5.59 4.12
N LEU A 141 -3.67 4.70 3.15
CA LEU A 141 -4.20 3.34 3.17
C LEU A 141 -3.21 2.43 3.92
N ARG A 142 -3.67 1.79 5.00
CA ARG A 142 -2.94 0.70 5.66
C ARG A 142 -3.75 -0.58 5.52
N VAL A 143 -3.17 -1.59 4.88
CA VAL A 143 -3.81 -2.91 4.82
C VAL A 143 -3.35 -3.69 6.04
N MET A 144 -4.27 -3.94 6.98
CA MET A 144 -3.98 -4.67 8.21
C MET A 144 -4.37 -6.14 8.02
N GLY A 145 -3.46 -6.93 7.45
CA GLY A 145 -3.63 -8.37 7.30
C GLY A 145 -4.88 -8.80 6.52
N ALA A 146 -5.31 -10.05 6.74
CA ALA A 146 -6.45 -10.66 6.05
C ALA A 146 -7.83 -10.06 6.47
N GLU A 147 -7.88 -9.31 7.56
CA GLU A 147 -9.12 -8.85 8.21
C GLU A 147 -9.56 -7.43 7.77
N GLY A 148 -8.78 -6.74 6.93
CA GLY A 148 -9.25 -5.53 6.24
C GLY A 148 -8.26 -4.39 6.14
N ALA A 149 -8.78 -3.21 5.79
CA ALA A 149 -8.00 -2.00 5.57
C ALA A 149 -8.45 -0.88 6.52
N VAL A 150 -7.49 -0.13 7.04
CA VAL A 150 -7.72 1.08 7.84
C VAL A 150 -7.40 2.30 6.97
N PHE A 151 -8.39 3.17 6.85
CA PHE A 151 -8.27 4.45 6.16
C PHE A 151 -8.18 5.55 7.22
N SER A 152 -7.12 6.35 7.21
CA SER A 152 -7.02 7.43 8.19
C SER A 152 -7.79 8.70 7.76
N ASN A 153 -8.16 8.77 6.48
CA ASN A 153 -8.80 9.90 5.83
C ASN A 153 -10.06 9.44 5.09
N SER A 154 -10.73 10.35 4.40
CA SER A 154 -11.91 10.05 3.58
C SER A 154 -11.58 9.12 2.41
N VAL A 155 -12.51 8.22 2.10
CA VAL A 155 -12.46 7.34 0.94
C VAL A 155 -13.63 7.67 0.04
N GLU A 156 -13.36 7.93 -1.23
CA GLU A 156 -14.37 8.08 -2.25
C GLU A 156 -14.48 6.78 -3.04
N THR A 157 -15.69 6.22 -3.11
CA THR A 157 -15.97 5.02 -3.89
C THR A 157 -17.37 5.10 -4.49
N PRO A 158 -17.57 4.66 -5.75
CA PRO A 158 -18.89 4.64 -6.36
C PRO A 158 -19.83 3.62 -5.72
N HIS A 159 -19.30 2.60 -5.03
CA HIS A 159 -20.11 1.55 -4.41
C HIS A 159 -19.41 0.96 -3.18
N VAL A 160 -20.19 0.63 -2.15
CA VAL A 160 -19.75 -0.14 -0.98
C VAL A 160 -20.56 -1.43 -0.93
N ARG A 161 -19.91 -2.59 -0.99
CA ARG A 161 -20.58 -3.90 -0.91
C ARG A 161 -19.84 -4.82 0.06
N ALA A 162 -20.58 -5.70 0.71
CA ALA A 162 -20.01 -6.86 1.38
C ALA A 162 -19.60 -7.96 0.38
N GLU A 163 -18.87 -8.95 0.86
CA GLU A 163 -18.61 -10.17 0.09
C GLU A 163 -19.91 -10.97 -0.13
N PRO A 164 -19.97 -11.83 -1.17
CA PRO A 164 -21.11 -12.71 -1.36
C PRO A 164 -21.44 -13.51 -0.10
N PHE A 165 -22.72 -13.56 0.27
CA PHE A 165 -23.24 -14.26 1.45
C PHE A 165 -22.78 -13.70 2.82
N LYS A 166 -22.13 -12.52 2.85
CA LYS A 166 -21.84 -11.79 4.09
C LYS A 166 -22.72 -10.54 4.20
N GLU A 167 -23.04 -10.15 5.43
CA GLU A 167 -23.78 -8.92 5.71
C GLU A 167 -22.89 -7.67 5.54
N LEU A 168 -23.48 -6.56 5.06
CA LEU A 168 -22.83 -5.25 5.08
C LEU A 168 -23.10 -4.59 6.44
N ARG A 169 -22.13 -4.68 7.34
CA ARG A 169 -22.22 -4.09 8.68
C ARG A 169 -21.57 -2.71 8.71
N LEU A 170 -22.36 -1.70 9.04
CA LEU A 170 -21.88 -0.34 9.30
C LEU A 170 -22.02 -0.07 10.80
N GLU A 171 -20.89 0.02 11.51
CA GLU A 171 -20.89 0.21 12.96
C GLU A 171 -19.98 1.37 13.40
N SER A 172 -20.39 2.05 14.47
CA SER A 172 -19.55 3.03 15.16
C SER A 172 -19.51 2.67 16.65
N PRO A 173 -18.52 1.88 17.10
CA PRO A 173 -18.47 1.41 18.49
C PRO A 173 -18.22 2.52 19.51
N THR A 174 -17.55 3.60 19.11
CA THR A 174 -17.05 4.65 20.02
C THR A 174 -17.64 6.03 19.79
N ARG A 175 -18.20 6.30 18.61
CA ARG A 175 -18.70 7.63 18.22
C ARG A 175 -20.04 7.48 17.51
N SER A 176 -20.17 8.10 16.34
CA SER A 176 -21.39 8.12 15.55
C SER A 176 -21.10 7.57 14.15
N LEU A 177 -22.14 7.04 13.51
CA LEU A 177 -22.18 6.75 12.08
C LEU A 177 -23.12 7.77 11.44
N TYR A 178 -22.66 8.51 10.43
CA TYR A 178 -23.47 9.49 9.70
C TYR A 178 -23.66 9.03 8.25
N MET A 179 -24.90 9.06 7.77
CA MET A 179 -25.26 8.83 6.37
C MET A 179 -26.09 10.01 5.89
N GLU A 180 -25.58 10.73 4.89
CA GLU A 180 -26.22 11.92 4.32
C GLU A 180 -26.23 11.80 2.79
N ALA A 181 -27.34 12.17 2.16
CA ALA A 181 -27.49 12.13 0.72
C ALA A 181 -28.38 13.30 0.23
N PRO A 182 -28.04 13.96 -0.89
CA PRO A 182 -28.79 15.12 -1.38
C PRO A 182 -30.27 14.86 -1.69
N LYS A 183 -30.60 13.62 -2.08
CA LYS A 183 -31.97 13.19 -2.40
C LYS A 183 -32.60 12.34 -1.28
N GLY A 184 -31.98 12.34 -0.10
CA GLY A 184 -32.34 11.44 1.00
C GLY A 184 -31.64 10.08 0.92
N VAL A 185 -31.65 9.37 2.04
CA VAL A 185 -31.06 8.04 2.18
C VAL A 185 -32.20 7.03 2.18
N LYS A 186 -32.17 6.09 1.23
CA LYS A 186 -33.09 4.96 1.15
C LYS A 186 -32.39 3.71 1.66
N ILE A 187 -32.94 3.06 2.67
CA ILE A 187 -32.41 1.80 3.22
C ILE A 187 -33.42 0.72 2.89
N GLU A 188 -33.03 -0.23 2.05
CA GLU A 188 -33.86 -1.35 1.59
C GLU A 188 -33.11 -2.67 1.71
N ALA A 189 -33.84 -3.73 2.05
CA ALA A 189 -33.35 -5.10 2.06
C ALA A 189 -34.26 -5.95 1.16
N ASP A 190 -33.90 -6.07 -0.12
CA ASP A 190 -34.67 -6.84 -1.11
C ASP A 190 -34.74 -8.33 -0.75
N ALA A 191 -33.69 -8.83 -0.12
CA ALA A 191 -33.60 -10.18 0.43
C ALA A 191 -32.98 -10.11 1.83
N GLY A 192 -33.74 -10.55 2.84
CA GLY A 192 -33.32 -10.58 4.23
C GLY A 192 -34.02 -9.54 5.10
N ASP A 193 -33.47 -9.32 6.30
CA ASP A 193 -34.04 -8.42 7.31
C ASP A 193 -33.18 -7.16 7.44
N PHE A 194 -33.83 -6.02 7.74
CA PHE A 194 -33.15 -4.82 8.24
C PHE A 194 -33.24 -4.80 9.76
N GLN A 195 -32.09 -4.81 10.44
CA GLN A 195 -32.02 -4.74 11.90
C GLN A 195 -31.27 -3.47 12.34
N ALA A 196 -31.93 -2.64 13.15
CA ALA A 196 -31.32 -1.50 13.82
C ALA A 196 -31.38 -1.70 15.34
N THR A 197 -30.22 -1.67 16.00
CA THR A 197 -30.11 -1.81 17.46
C THR A 197 -29.33 -0.65 18.05
N CYS A 198 -29.85 -0.04 19.11
CA CYS A 198 -29.21 1.04 19.86
C CYS A 198 -28.99 0.62 21.32
N ARG A 199 -27.91 1.08 21.95
CA ARG A 199 -27.64 0.79 23.37
C ARG A 199 -28.56 1.59 24.30
N SER A 200 -28.84 2.85 23.96
CA SER A 200 -29.66 3.75 24.78
C SER A 200 -31.01 4.00 24.11
N ASP A 201 -31.05 4.93 23.14
CA ASP A 201 -32.31 5.40 22.55
C ASP A 201 -32.25 5.32 21.02
N LEU A 202 -33.40 4.99 20.40
CA LEU A 202 -33.64 5.12 18.97
C LEU A 202 -34.59 6.30 18.75
N ARG A 203 -34.09 7.39 18.18
CA ARG A 203 -34.90 8.57 17.84
C ARG A 203 -35.23 8.57 16.35
N LEU A 204 -36.51 8.43 16.02
CA LEU A 204 -37.05 8.67 14.68
C LEU A 204 -37.70 10.06 14.69
N GLU A 205 -37.26 10.95 13.82
CA GLU A 205 -37.73 12.34 13.76
C GLU A 205 -37.96 12.77 12.32
N SER A 206 -39.11 13.38 12.04
CA SER A 206 -39.43 14.01 10.75
C SER A 206 -39.64 15.50 10.97
N LYS A 207 -38.99 16.34 10.16
CA LYS A 207 -39.09 17.80 10.27
C LYS A 207 -40.27 18.38 9.49
N ASP A 208 -40.52 17.84 8.30
CA ASP A 208 -41.47 18.37 7.31
C ASP A 208 -42.56 17.37 6.89
N GLY A 209 -42.70 16.26 7.62
CA GLY A 209 -43.63 15.21 7.25
C GLY A 209 -43.99 14.27 8.40
N GLU A 210 -44.48 13.09 8.04
CA GLU A 210 -44.88 12.07 9.00
C GLU A 210 -43.86 10.92 9.07
N ILE A 211 -43.91 10.18 10.18
CA ILE A 211 -43.21 8.90 10.33
C ILE A 211 -44.28 7.82 10.18
N SER A 212 -44.26 7.11 9.06
CA SER A 212 -45.17 5.99 8.80
C SER A 212 -44.50 4.66 9.13
N LEU A 213 -45.14 3.87 9.98
CA LEU A 213 -44.75 2.50 10.29
C LEU A 213 -45.85 1.58 9.75
N ASP A 214 -45.59 0.94 8.61
CA ASP A 214 -46.49 -0.03 8.00
C ASP A 214 -45.91 -1.44 8.15
N ALA A 215 -46.55 -2.25 8.98
CA ALA A 215 -46.17 -3.65 9.17
C ALA A 215 -47.36 -4.47 9.68
N ARG A 216 -47.34 -5.78 9.40
CA ARG A 216 -48.33 -6.73 9.96
C ARG A 216 -48.35 -6.73 11.50
N LYS A 217 -47.22 -6.41 12.13
CA LYS A 217 -47.07 -6.41 13.58
C LYS A 217 -46.08 -5.37 14.03
N ILE A 218 -46.57 -4.33 14.69
CA ILE A 218 -45.76 -3.33 15.39
C ILE A 218 -45.87 -3.62 16.88
N LYS A 219 -44.73 -3.78 17.57
CA LYS A 219 -44.69 -4.02 19.01
C LYS A 219 -44.01 -2.85 19.70
N LEU A 220 -44.79 -2.08 20.46
CA LEU A 220 -44.29 -1.07 21.38
C LEU A 220 -44.39 -1.64 22.79
N LEU A 221 -43.25 -2.06 23.35
CA LEU A 221 -43.21 -2.69 24.66
C LEU A 221 -43.17 -1.64 25.77
N ARG A 222 -43.80 -1.93 26.91
CA ARG A 222 -43.81 -1.07 28.11
C ARG A 222 -44.44 0.31 27.90
N LEU A 223 -45.46 0.40 27.04
CA LEU A 223 -46.29 1.60 26.99
C LEU A 223 -47.07 1.73 28.31
N PRO A 224 -47.20 2.94 28.87
CA PRO A 224 -47.98 3.17 30.09
C PRO A 224 -49.47 2.85 29.83
N GLU A 225 -50.03 2.03 30.71
CA GLU A 225 -51.46 1.70 30.68
C GLU A 225 -52.27 2.81 31.34
N GLY A 226 -53.37 3.19 30.69
CA GLY A 226 -54.22 4.26 31.20
C GLY A 226 -55.03 3.87 32.43
N LYS A 227 -55.09 4.79 33.39
CA LYS A 227 -55.90 4.65 34.61
C LYS A 227 -57.04 5.66 34.58
N ALA A 228 -58.23 5.22 35.00
CA ALA A 228 -59.39 6.10 35.11
C ALA A 228 -59.12 7.16 36.20
N SER A 229 -59.15 8.44 35.82
CA SER A 229 -58.94 9.55 36.75
C SER A 229 -59.82 10.73 36.31
N PRO A 230 -60.44 11.46 37.25
CA PRO A 230 -61.21 12.65 36.92
C PRO A 230 -60.26 13.78 36.47
N SER A 231 -60.30 14.09 35.18
CA SER A 231 -59.96 15.38 34.54
C SER A 231 -58.77 16.16 35.13
N GLY A 232 -57.56 15.93 34.59
CA GLY A 232 -56.42 16.85 34.72
C GLY A 232 -56.57 18.15 33.92
N THR A 233 -55.84 19.19 34.34
CA THR A 233 -55.79 20.52 33.71
C THR A 233 -55.25 20.47 32.28
N ARG A 234 -55.82 21.30 31.39
CA ARG A 234 -55.45 21.39 29.95
C ARG A 234 -53.96 21.72 29.78
N GLN A 235 -53.18 20.82 29.16
CA GLN A 235 -51.78 21.03 28.77
C GLN A 235 -51.58 20.86 27.25
N THR A 236 -50.47 21.41 26.73
CA THR A 236 -50.09 21.39 25.30
C THR A 236 -49.24 20.18 24.90
N VAL A 237 -48.81 19.37 25.87
CA VAL A 237 -48.03 18.15 25.63
C VAL A 237 -48.96 16.94 25.77
N PHE A 238 -48.88 15.99 24.83
CA PHE A 238 -49.66 14.77 24.83
C PHE A 238 -48.76 13.55 25.00
N GLU A 239 -49.21 12.56 25.75
CA GLU A 239 -48.60 11.24 25.85
C GLU A 239 -49.46 10.19 25.13
N VAL A 240 -48.81 9.17 24.56
CA VAL A 240 -49.50 8.06 23.89
C VAL A 240 -49.68 6.92 24.88
N CYS A 241 -50.93 6.54 25.13
CA CYS A 241 -51.31 5.52 26.10
C CYS A 241 -52.06 4.38 25.41
N VAL A 242 -52.04 3.20 26.03
CA VAL A 242 -52.71 1.99 25.53
C VAL A 242 -53.95 1.69 26.37
N CYS A 243 -55.10 1.50 25.73
CA CYS A 243 -56.29 0.95 26.36
C CYS A 243 -56.13 -0.57 26.57
N PRO A 244 -56.83 -1.19 27.55
CA PRO A 244 -56.81 -2.65 27.72
C PRO A 244 -57.22 -3.46 26.48
N ASN A 245 -57.97 -2.85 25.55
CA ASN A 245 -58.37 -3.44 24.26
C ASN A 245 -57.32 -3.26 23.13
N GLY A 246 -56.17 -2.64 23.42
CA GLY A 246 -55.08 -2.43 22.45
C GLY A 246 -55.19 -1.16 21.59
N LYS A 247 -56.26 -0.37 21.74
CA LYS A 247 -56.35 0.94 21.06
C LYS A 247 -55.35 1.92 21.67
N LEU A 248 -54.67 2.69 20.82
CA LEU A 248 -53.83 3.81 21.24
C LEU A 248 -54.67 5.08 21.34
N PHE A 249 -54.44 5.87 22.39
CA PHE A 249 -55.07 7.18 22.56
C PHE A 249 -54.07 8.21 23.06
N LEU A 250 -54.35 9.48 22.74
CA LEU A 250 -53.59 10.62 23.23
C LEU A 250 -54.20 11.07 24.56
N SER A 251 -53.40 11.10 25.61
CA SER A 251 -53.74 11.69 26.91
C SER A 251 -52.93 12.98 27.12
N GLN A 252 -53.43 13.90 27.95
CA GLN A 252 -52.67 15.10 28.30
C GLN A 252 -51.53 14.71 29.24
N ALA A 253 -50.29 15.01 28.84
CA ALA A 253 -49.11 14.72 29.64
C ALA A 253 -48.90 15.82 30.69
N GLY A 254 -48.56 15.44 31.93
CA GLY A 254 -48.21 16.35 33.03
C GLY A 254 -46.71 16.29 33.37
N THR A 255 -46.33 16.73 34.59
CA THR A 255 -44.95 16.57 35.12
C THR A 255 -44.54 15.10 35.36
N GLY A 256 -45.48 14.16 35.24
CA GLY A 256 -45.27 12.73 35.16
C GLY A 256 -46.32 12.08 34.24
N SER A 257 -46.11 10.83 33.83
CA SER A 257 -47.08 10.09 33.02
C SER A 257 -48.35 9.84 33.83
N THR A 258 -49.49 10.33 33.34
CA THR A 258 -50.77 10.21 34.03
C THR A 258 -51.78 9.34 33.30
N CYS A 259 -51.55 9.04 32.01
CA CYS A 259 -52.38 8.27 31.09
C CYS A 259 -53.86 8.25 31.50
N GLN A 260 -54.44 9.43 31.64
CA GLN A 260 -55.79 9.57 32.17
C GLN A 260 -56.79 9.23 31.07
N ILE A 261 -57.72 8.33 31.39
CA ILE A 261 -58.79 7.89 30.48
C ILE A 261 -60.07 8.65 30.83
N SER A 262 -60.63 9.36 29.85
CA SER A 262 -62.06 9.72 29.83
C SER A 262 -62.86 8.45 29.57
N SER A 263 -63.84 8.15 30.42
CA SER A 263 -64.55 6.87 30.53
C SER A 263 -65.17 6.32 29.23
N ASN A 264 -65.23 7.12 28.15
CA ASN A 264 -65.83 6.73 26.88
C ASN A 264 -64.82 6.41 25.75
N LEU A 265 -63.50 6.60 25.95
CA LEU A 265 -62.51 6.44 24.88
C LEU A 265 -61.99 4.99 24.71
N CYS A 266 -61.99 4.20 25.79
CA CYS A 266 -61.43 2.84 25.82
C CYS A 266 -62.49 1.72 25.85
N LEU A 267 -63.76 2.06 25.59
CA LEU A 267 -64.83 1.07 25.39
C LEU A 267 -64.70 0.35 24.03
#